data_AF-A0A8J6UX46-F1
#
_entry.id   AF-A0A8J6UX46-F1
#
_cell.length_a   1.000
_cell.length_b   1.000
_cell.length_c   1.000
_cell.angle_alpha   90.00
_cell.angle_beta   90.00
_cell.angle_gamma   90.00
#
_symmetry.space_group_name_H-M   'P 1'
#
loop_
_entity.id
_entity.type
_entity.pdbx_description
1 polymer ?
#
loop_
_entity_poly.entity_id
_entity_poly.type
_entity_poly.pdbx_seq_one_letter_code
_entity_poly.pdbx_strand_id
1 'polypeptide(L)'
;MSDLETIRSVVDKKNDELVNAFKKVLEKYSILNVQVTEVQLEKKTSRTRGSTASILQDFNEILKQNKLEDFYTSAFTLVEESREERCSITVKKNGVSFTIHVDCS
;
A
#
# COMPACT_ATOMS: atom_id res chain seq x y z
N MET A 1 20.25 6.33 -6.83
CA MET A 1 18.95 6.37 -6.13
C MET A 1 18.58 4.95 -5.76
N SER A 2 18.34 4.68 -4.48
CA SER A 2 17.93 3.35 -4.00
C SER A 2 16.44 3.12 -4.24
N ASP A 3 16.02 1.85 -4.34
CA ASP A 3 14.60 1.47 -4.44
C ASP A 3 13.72 2.16 -3.38
N LEU A 4 14.26 2.38 -2.17
CA LEU A 4 13.58 3.04 -1.05
C LEU A 4 13.33 4.53 -1.29
N GLU A 5 14.29 5.23 -1.91
CA GLU A 5 14.14 6.65 -2.25
C GLU A 5 13.07 6.85 -3.33
N THR A 6 12.96 5.92 -4.28
CA THR A 6 11.90 5.93 -5.31
C THR A 6 10.53 5.76 -4.68
N ILE A 7 10.34 4.76 -3.82
CA ILE A 7 9.04 4.54 -3.15
C ILE A 7 8.67 5.75 -2.30
N ARG A 8 9.60 6.24 -1.49
CA ARG A 8 9.37 7.42 -0.66
C ARG A 8 8.97 8.62 -1.51
N SER A 9 9.69 8.88 -2.60
CA SER A 9 9.36 9.99 -3.50
C SER A 9 7.97 9.87 -4.13
N VAL A 10 7.56 8.65 -4.50
CA VAL A 10 6.24 8.39 -5.09
C VAL A 10 5.14 8.51 -4.03
N VAL A 11 5.30 7.84 -2.89
CA VAL A 11 4.35 7.88 -1.77
C VAL A 11 4.18 9.31 -1.27
N ASP A 12 5.25 10.05 -1.02
CA ASP A 12 5.18 11.44 -0.54
C ASP A 12 4.46 12.36 -1.56
N LYS A 13 4.57 12.08 -2.87
CA LYS A 13 3.93 12.91 -3.92
C LYS A 13 2.49 12.52 -4.22
N LYS A 14 2.15 11.25 -4.03
CA LYS A 14 0.88 10.64 -4.48
C LYS A 14 0.11 10.02 -3.32
N ASN A 15 0.42 10.42 -2.08
CA ASN A 15 -0.16 9.82 -0.89
C ASN A 15 -1.69 9.78 -0.95
N ASP A 16 -2.30 10.96 -1.10
CA ASP A 16 -3.75 11.09 -1.07
C ASP A 16 -4.41 10.33 -2.22
N GLU A 17 -3.75 10.25 -3.38
CA GLU A 17 -4.20 9.46 -4.53
C GLU A 17 -4.17 7.96 -4.21
N LEU A 18 -3.09 7.47 -3.60
CA LEU A 18 -2.92 6.07 -3.21
C LEU A 18 -3.93 5.68 -2.12
N VAL A 19 -4.06 6.48 -1.07
CA VAL A 19 -5.01 6.24 0.03
C VAL A 19 -6.45 6.23 -0.48
N ASN A 20 -6.83 7.21 -1.29
CA ASN A 20 -8.17 7.25 -1.89
C ASN A 20 -8.42 6.08 -2.85
N ALA A 21 -7.42 5.66 -3.63
CA ALA A 21 -7.54 4.50 -4.49
C ALA A 21 -7.72 3.21 -3.68
N PHE A 22 -6.97 3.03 -2.59
CA PHE A 22 -7.15 1.88 -1.69
C PHE A 22 -8.53 1.89 -1.02
N LYS A 23 -9.04 3.05 -0.60
CA LYS A 23 -10.40 3.19 -0.05
C LYS A 23 -11.47 2.75 -1.05
N LYS A 24 -11.37 3.17 -2.31
CA LYS A 24 -12.30 2.73 -3.39
C LYS A 24 -12.28 1.22 -3.60
N VAL A 25 -11.12 0.59 -3.43
CA VAL A 25 -11.02 -0.87 -3.48
C VAL A 25 -11.73 -1.48 -2.28
N LEU A 26 -11.58 -0.96 -1.04
CA LEU A 26 -12.34 -1.46 0.11
C LEU A 26 -13.86 -1.36 -0.10
N GLU A 27 -14.34 -0.23 -0.64
CA GLU A 27 -15.76 -0.02 -0.98
C GLU A 27 -16.27 -1.07 -1.98
N LYS A 28 -15.47 -1.42 -3.00
CA LYS A 28 -15.78 -2.49 -3.98
C LYS A 28 -16.01 -3.85 -3.30
N TYR A 29 -15.33 -4.13 -2.19
CA TYR A 29 -15.50 -5.36 -1.41
C TYR A 29 -16.52 -5.23 -0.27
N SER A 30 -17.32 -4.14 -0.22
CA SER A 30 -18.27 -3.85 0.87
C SER A 30 -17.62 -3.80 2.26
N ILE A 31 -16.33 -3.48 2.31
CA ILE A 31 -15.57 -3.25 3.53
C ILE A 31 -15.76 -1.77 3.90
N LEU A 32 -16.76 -1.51 4.75
CA LEU A 32 -17.21 -0.16 5.12
C LEU A 32 -16.81 0.18 6.56
N ASN A 33 -16.77 1.47 6.89
CA ASN A 33 -16.43 2.00 8.22
C ASN A 33 -15.03 1.58 8.72
N VAL A 34 -14.12 1.27 7.81
CA VAL A 34 -12.73 0.95 8.13
C VAL A 34 -11.77 1.70 7.20
N GLN A 35 -10.58 1.98 7.70
CA GLN A 35 -9.50 2.63 6.96
C GLN A 35 -8.29 1.72 6.85
N VAL A 36 -7.56 1.85 5.75
CA VAL A 36 -6.24 1.21 5.60
C VAL A 36 -5.22 2.06 6.34
N THR A 37 -4.75 1.59 7.50
CA THR A 37 -3.72 2.31 8.29
C THR A 37 -2.31 1.81 8.03
N GLU A 38 -2.16 0.64 7.41
CA GLU A 38 -0.87 0.13 6.97
C GLU A 38 -0.99 -0.59 5.64
N VAL A 39 -0.08 -0.31 4.70
CA VAL A 39 0.12 -1.11 3.49
C VAL A 39 1.55 -1.64 3.47
N GLN A 40 1.71 -2.96 3.45
CA GLN A 40 3.00 -3.62 3.37
C GLN A 40 3.35 -3.94 1.92
N LEU A 41 4.45 -3.35 1.43
CA LEU A 41 4.96 -3.51 0.08
C LEU A 41 6.23 -4.35 0.07
N GLU A 42 6.33 -5.28 -0.87
CA GLU A 42 7.51 -6.10 -1.11
C GLU A 42 7.96 -5.99 -2.56
N LYS A 43 9.29 -6.10 -2.78
CA LYS A 43 9.85 -6.09 -4.14
C LYS A 43 9.57 -7.43 -4.82
N LYS A 44 9.11 -7.39 -6.07
CA LYS A 44 8.97 -8.58 -6.91
C LYS A 44 10.36 -9.19 -7.15
N THR A 45 10.43 -10.50 -7.01
CA THR A 45 11.61 -11.32 -7.32
C THR A 45 11.21 -12.37 -8.35
N SER A 46 12.19 -13.09 -8.91
CA SER A 46 11.93 -14.24 -9.79
C SER A 46 11.13 -15.37 -9.13
N ARG A 47 10.97 -15.33 -7.80
CA ARG A 47 10.19 -16.30 -7.01
C ARG A 47 8.85 -15.75 -6.52
N THR A 48 8.51 -14.50 -6.82
CA THR A 48 7.24 -13.91 -6.38
C THR A 48 6.09 -14.62 -7.09
N ARG A 49 5.31 -15.37 -6.32
CA ARG A 49 4.01 -15.86 -6.76
C ARG A 49 3.01 -14.74 -6.54
N GLY A 50 2.29 -14.35 -7.59
CA GLY A 50 1.22 -13.35 -7.46
C GLY A 50 0.22 -13.76 -6.38
N SER A 51 -0.29 -12.80 -5.64
CA SER A 51 -1.36 -13.08 -4.67
C SER A 51 -2.60 -13.59 -5.39
N THR A 52 -3.23 -14.63 -4.83
CA THR A 52 -4.52 -15.15 -5.31
C THR A 52 -5.71 -14.37 -4.74
N ALA A 53 -5.50 -13.54 -3.72
CA ALA A 53 -6.55 -12.71 -3.15
C ALA A 53 -6.86 -11.53 -4.08
N SER A 54 -8.10 -11.45 -4.56
CA SER A 54 -8.55 -10.43 -5.52
C SER A 54 -8.34 -9.00 -5.00
N ILE A 55 -8.54 -8.75 -3.71
CA ILE A 55 -8.31 -7.43 -3.10
C ILE A 55 -6.84 -6.99 -3.18
N LEU A 56 -5.91 -7.91 -3.00
CA LEU A 56 -4.47 -7.63 -3.13
C LEU A 56 -4.07 -7.41 -4.59
N GLN A 57 -4.75 -8.06 -5.54
CA GLN A 57 -4.56 -7.79 -6.97
C GLN A 57 -5.03 -6.39 -7.35
N ASP A 58 -6.19 -5.97 -6.85
CA ASP A 58 -6.70 -4.61 -7.06
C ASP A 58 -5.74 -3.55 -6.45
N PHE A 59 -5.19 -3.81 -5.26
CA PHE A 59 -4.12 -2.95 -4.69
C PHE A 59 -2.85 -2.93 -5.55
N ASN A 60 -2.44 -4.07 -6.13
CA ASN A 60 -1.29 -4.12 -7.02
C ASN A 60 -1.47 -3.34 -8.32
N GLU A 61 -2.70 -3.27 -8.84
CA GLU A 61 -2.99 -2.43 -10.01
C GLU A 61 -2.88 -0.93 -9.67
N ILE A 62 -3.26 -0.52 -8.45
CA ILE A 62 -3.03 0.85 -7.97
C ILE A 62 -1.53 1.19 -7.95
N LEU A 63 -0.69 0.28 -7.43
CA LEU A 63 0.76 0.47 -7.42
C LEU A 63 1.32 0.64 -8.84
N LYS A 64 0.88 -0.20 -9.77
CA LYS A 64 1.30 -0.15 -11.18
C LYS A 64 0.90 1.16 -11.86
N GLN A 65 -0.32 1.65 -11.62
CA GLN A 65 -0.78 2.95 -12.12
C GLN A 65 0.07 4.12 -11.58
N ASN A 66 0.72 3.91 -10.43
CA ASN A 66 1.54 4.89 -9.73
C ASN A 66 3.06 4.68 -9.90
N LYS A 67 3.50 3.91 -10.89
CA LYS A 67 4.92 3.63 -11.19
C LYS A 67 5.66 2.87 -10.08
N LEU A 68 4.94 1.99 -9.39
CA LEU A 68 5.46 1.07 -8.37
C LEU A 68 5.30 -0.39 -8.82
N GLU A 69 5.37 -0.67 -10.13
CA GLU A 69 5.14 -1.99 -10.72
C GLU A 69 6.16 -3.05 -10.30
N ASP A 70 7.34 -2.65 -9.84
CA ASP A 70 8.37 -3.52 -9.26
C ASP A 70 8.00 -4.03 -7.86
N PHE A 71 6.92 -3.50 -7.27
CA PHE A 71 6.43 -3.85 -5.95
C PHE A 71 5.07 -4.53 -6.01
N TYR A 72 4.73 -5.22 -4.94
CA TYR A 72 3.40 -5.77 -4.70
C TYR A 72 3.02 -5.58 -3.24
N THR A 73 1.72 -5.48 -2.98
CA THR A 73 1.15 -5.46 -1.65
C THR A 73 1.16 -6.87 -1.09
N SER A 74 1.93 -7.10 -0.03
CA SER A 74 1.99 -8.39 0.67
C SER A 74 0.98 -8.48 1.81
N ALA A 75 0.67 -7.36 2.46
CA ALA A 75 -0.34 -7.27 3.51
C ALA A 75 -0.88 -5.83 3.64
N PHE A 76 -2.00 -5.69 4.35
CA PHE A 76 -2.53 -4.40 4.77
C PHE A 76 -3.28 -4.56 6.10
N THR A 77 -3.38 -3.47 6.86
CA THR A 77 -4.08 -3.41 8.15
C THR A 77 -5.31 -2.53 8.03
N LEU A 78 -6.43 -3.01 8.55
CA LEU A 78 -7.70 -2.27 8.63
C LEU A 78 -8.01 -1.94 10.09
N VAL A 79 -8.50 -0.73 10.33
CA VAL A 79 -9.03 -0.29 11.63
C VAL A 79 -10.39 0.37 11.45
N GLU A 80 -11.25 0.32 12.46
CA GLU A 80 -12.54 1.00 12.44
C GLU A 80 -12.38 2.53 12.40
N GLU A 81 -13.18 3.22 11.58
CA GLU A 81 -13.27 4.69 11.47
C GLU A 81 -13.76 5.30 12.79
N SER A 82 -12.88 5.43 13.77
CA SER A 82 -13.21 6.06 15.05
C SER A 82 -12.04 6.80 15.72
N ARG A 83 -10.85 6.83 15.09
CA ARG A 83 -9.65 7.47 15.63
C ARG A 83 -8.90 8.23 14.54
N GLU A 84 -8.39 9.42 14.88
CA GLU A 84 -7.33 10.09 14.12
C GLU A 84 -6.08 9.21 14.16
N GLU A 85 -5.95 8.27 13.22
CA GLU A 85 -4.76 7.43 13.07
C GLU A 85 -3.95 7.86 11.85
N ARG A 86 -2.63 7.79 11.99
CA ARG A 86 -1.70 8.02 10.88
C ARG A 86 -1.65 6.77 10.01
N CYS A 87 -1.79 6.95 8.71
CA CYS A 87 -1.61 5.90 7.73
C CYS A 87 -0.12 5.61 7.65
N SER A 88 0.24 4.40 7.23
CA SER A 88 1.63 4.05 7.01
C SER A 88 1.80 3.11 5.83
N ILE A 89 2.94 3.19 5.16
CA ILE A 89 3.33 2.28 4.11
C ILE A 89 4.67 1.66 4.51
N THR A 90 4.67 0.37 4.81
CA THR A 90 5.86 -0.38 5.21
C THR A 90 6.43 -1.12 4.02
N VAL A 91 7.67 -0.83 3.65
CA VAL A 91 8.39 -1.56 2.61
C VAL A 91 9.32 -2.58 3.25
N LYS A 92 9.20 -3.86 2.89
CA LYS A 92 10.12 -4.93 3.30
C LYS A 92 11.01 -5.36 2.15
N LYS A 93 12.32 -5.34 2.35
CA LYS A 93 13.33 -5.82 1.39
C LYS A 93 14.50 -6.47 2.12
N ASN A 94 14.79 -7.73 1.79
CA ASN A 94 15.96 -8.46 2.32
C ASN A 94 16.09 -8.42 3.86
N GLY A 95 14.97 -8.49 4.58
CA GLY A 95 14.93 -8.39 6.05
C GLY A 95 14.98 -6.96 6.61
N VAL A 96 15.16 -5.94 5.76
CA VAL A 96 15.10 -4.52 6.14
C VAL A 96 13.68 -4.01 5.92
N SER A 97 13.13 -3.36 6.94
CA SER A 97 11.80 -2.73 6.91
C SER A 97 11.95 -1.21 6.97
N PHE A 98 11.22 -0.49 6.13
CA PHE A 98 11.12 0.97 6.20
C PHE A 98 9.65 1.37 6.23
N THR A 99 9.26 2.24 7.16
CA THR A 99 7.87 2.71 7.30
C THR A 99 7.78 4.17 6.91
N ILE A 100 6.88 4.48 5.98
CA ILE A 100 6.52 5.85 5.59
C ILE A 100 5.23 6.16 6.32
N HIS A 101 5.19 7.22 7.13
CA HIS A 101 3.95 7.72 7.69
C HIS A 101 3.28 8.65 6.68
N VAL A 102 1.99 8.47 6.50
CA VAL A 102 1.16 9.22 5.58
C VAL A 102 -0.08 9.73 6.32
N ASP A 103 -0.55 10.92 5.95
CA ASP A 103 -1.74 11.49 6.58
C ASP A 103 -2.99 10.84 5.98
N CYS A 104 -3.96 10.46 6.82
CA CYS A 104 -5.22 9.84 6.40
C CYS A 104 -6.38 10.86 6.34
N SER A 105 -6.10 12.15 6.21
CA SER A 105 -7.11 13.21 6.20
C SER A 105 -8.06 13.13 5.00
#